data_AF-B9I7Z5-F1
#
_entry.id   AF-B9I7Z5-F1
#
_cell.length_a   1.000
_cell.length_b   1.000
_cell.length_c   1.000
_cell.angle_alpha   90.00
_cell.angle_beta   90.00
_cell.angle_gamma   90.00
#
_symmetry.space_group_name_H-M   'P 1'
#
loop_
_entity.id
_entity.type
_entity.pdbx_description
1 polymer ?
#
loop_
_entity_poly.entity_id
_entity_poly.type
_entity_poly.pdbx_seq_one_letter_code
_entity_poly.pdbx_strand_id
1 'polypeptide(L)'
;MAYTSEHYGFSNGALRVVLALVAMFFVVYIVGPGLFSKGSSNDAQASCFCDCNCFEVDLSLTLEFINNSYPECGKHDPEISEEMNKGVADLISEEIDLQKRVANETLEQTRNLVTTARRISLQYQTEAQKCSAHTETCEAGRERAEAGLVEERKLTALWEQRALELGWGENITYADNNTIHSLKKTNPIGEVRH
;
A
#
# COMPACT_ATOMS: atom_id res chain seq x y z
N MET A 1 -8.59 38.72 14.61
CA MET A 1 -9.39 37.59 15.14
C MET A 1 -8.48 36.83 16.09
N ALA A 2 -8.76 36.90 17.39
CA ALA A 2 -7.91 36.32 18.42
C ALA A 2 -8.16 34.81 18.53
N TYR A 3 -7.11 33.99 18.44
CA TYR A 3 -7.18 32.56 18.75
C TYR A 3 -7.12 32.39 20.27
N THR A 4 -8.24 32.04 20.88
CA THR A 4 -8.28 31.55 22.26
C THR A 4 -7.74 30.12 22.27
N SER A 5 -6.53 29.96 22.79
CA SER A 5 -5.96 28.66 23.12
C SER A 5 -6.73 28.10 24.31
N GLU A 6 -7.62 27.15 24.05
CA GLU A 6 -8.28 26.39 25.11
C GLU A 6 -7.23 25.55 25.83
N HIS A 7 -6.82 26.03 27.00
CA HIS A 7 -6.14 25.22 27.99
C HIS A 7 -7.11 24.13 28.46
N TYR A 8 -7.03 22.95 27.85
CA TYR A 8 -7.59 21.73 28.42
C TYR A 8 -6.92 21.50 29.78
N GLY A 9 -7.63 21.88 30.85
CA GLY A 9 -7.27 21.63 32.24
C GLY A 9 -7.37 20.15 32.55
N PHE A 10 -6.46 19.35 32.00
CA PHE A 10 -6.32 17.97 32.37
C PHE A 10 -5.62 17.95 33.73
N SER A 11 -6.30 17.46 34.77
CA SER A 11 -5.71 17.37 36.11
C SER A 11 -4.35 16.67 36.01
N ASN A 12 -3.34 17.17 36.74
CA ASN A 12 -1.99 16.58 36.73
C ASN A 12 -2.02 15.07 37.00
N GLY A 13 -2.99 14.58 37.78
CA GLY A 13 -3.23 13.16 38.00
C GLY A 13 -3.67 12.42 36.74
N ALA A 14 -4.68 12.93 36.03
CA ALA A 14 -5.15 12.33 34.79
C ALA A 14 -4.04 12.29 33.72
N LEU A 15 -3.23 13.36 33.62
CA LEU A 15 -2.11 13.43 32.66
C LEU A 15 -1.08 12.34 32.93
N ARG A 16 -0.78 12.09 34.21
CA ARG A 16 0.13 11.00 34.61
C ARG A 16 -0.43 9.62 34.30
N VAL A 17 -1.74 9.42 34.46
CA VAL A 17 -2.39 8.15 34.10
C VAL A 17 -2.31 7.90 32.60
N VAL A 18 -2.60 8.91 31.77
CA VAL A 18 -2.50 8.78 30.31
C VAL A 18 -1.06 8.49 29.87
N LEU A 19 -0.07 9.22 30.41
CA LEU A 19 1.34 8.96 30.11
C LEU A 19 1.78 7.55 30.53
N ALA A 20 1.31 7.07 31.68
CA ALA A 20 1.62 5.71 32.15
C ALA A 20 1.02 4.63 31.23
N LEU A 21 -0.23 4.83 30.78
CA LEU A 21 -0.88 3.93 29.83
C LEU A 21 -0.12 3.89 28.48
N VAL A 22 0.21 5.05 27.94
CA VAL A 22 0.98 5.16 26.68
C VAL A 22 2.34 4.48 26.81
N ALA A 23 3.07 4.72 27.91
CA ALA A 23 4.34 4.05 28.17
C ALA A 23 4.20 2.53 28.26
N MET A 24 3.14 2.03 28.90
CA MET A 24 2.85 0.60 28.98
C MET A 24 2.58 0.01 27.59
N PHE A 25 1.78 0.68 26.76
CA PHE A 25 1.56 0.26 25.37
C PHE A 25 2.85 0.20 24.56
N PHE A 26 3.77 1.16 24.71
CA PHE A 26 5.06 1.12 24.04
C PHE A 26 5.93 -0.05 24.51
N VAL A 27 5.96 -0.35 25.81
CA VAL A 27 6.69 -1.51 26.34
C VAL A 27 6.10 -2.82 25.80
N VAL A 28 4.76 -2.95 25.79
CA VAL A 28 4.08 -4.12 25.21
C VAL A 28 4.31 -4.21 23.70
N TYR A 29 4.35 -3.09 22.97
CA TYR A 29 4.63 -3.08 21.53
C TYR A 29 6.07 -3.49 21.20
N ILE A 30 7.03 -3.16 22.05
CA ILE A 30 8.45 -3.53 21.86
C ILE A 30 8.69 -5.00 22.24
N VAL A 31 8.04 -5.49 23.30
CA VAL A 31 8.24 -6.87 23.81
C VAL A 31 7.29 -7.89 23.16
N GLY A 32 6.10 -7.45 22.76
CA GLY A 32 5.04 -8.28 22.16
C GLY A 32 5.49 -9.08 20.93
N PRO A 33 6.22 -8.50 19.96
CA PRO A 33 6.70 -9.24 18.79
C PRO A 33 7.60 -10.43 19.16
N GLY A 34 8.28 -10.38 20.31
CA GLY A 34 9.13 -11.45 20.81
C GLY A 34 8.39 -12.61 21.49
N LEU A 35 7.13 -12.42 21.88
CA LEU A 35 6.34 -13.42 22.64
C LEU A 35 5.23 -14.09 21.83
N PHE A 36 4.87 -13.56 20.65
CA PHE A 36 3.81 -14.12 19.79
C PHE A 36 4.30 -15.02 18.63
N SER A 37 5.56 -15.44 18.61
CA SER A 37 6.02 -16.50 17.69
C SER A 37 5.71 -17.89 18.25
N LYS A 38 4.43 -18.20 18.42
CA LYS A 38 3.95 -19.58 18.54
C LYS A 38 2.50 -19.67 18.08
N GLY A 39 2.36 -19.84 16.76
CA GLY A 39 1.21 -20.48 16.12
C GLY A 39 -0.08 -19.66 16.06
N SER A 40 -0.37 -19.10 14.89
CA SER A 40 -1.60 -19.46 14.16
C SER A 40 -1.56 -18.84 12.76
N SER A 41 -1.74 -19.69 11.77
CA SER A 41 -2.12 -19.35 10.40
C SER A 41 -3.40 -18.50 10.37
N ASN A 42 -3.36 -17.36 9.67
CA ASN A 42 -4.27 -16.99 8.57
C ASN A 42 -4.15 -15.49 8.21
N ASP A 43 -3.87 -15.29 6.93
CA ASP A 43 -4.23 -14.17 6.05
C ASP A 43 -3.74 -12.72 6.22
N ALA A 44 -3.42 -12.20 5.03
CA ALA A 44 -3.33 -10.80 4.60
C ALA A 44 -2.07 -9.98 4.96
N GLN A 45 -1.14 -10.04 4.00
CA GLN A 45 -0.53 -8.88 3.34
C GLN A 45 0.51 -8.03 4.10
N ALA A 46 1.64 -7.85 3.40
CA ALA A 46 2.69 -6.85 3.63
C ALA A 46 3.63 -7.07 4.82
N SER A 47 4.53 -8.05 4.68
CA SER A 47 5.93 -7.83 5.04
C SER A 47 6.77 -8.89 4.34
N CYS A 48 7.84 -8.49 3.65
CA CYS A 48 8.87 -9.43 3.24
C CYS A 48 9.51 -9.97 4.51
N PHE A 49 8.93 -11.02 5.09
CA PHE A 49 9.62 -11.89 6.03
C PHE A 49 10.62 -12.67 5.20
N CYS A 50 11.77 -12.05 4.94
CA CYS A 50 12.96 -12.82 4.60
C CYS A 50 13.28 -13.61 5.86
N ASP A 51 12.68 -14.79 5.99
CA ASP A 51 13.25 -15.86 6.79
C ASP A 51 14.51 -16.27 6.04
N CYS A 52 15.56 -15.45 6.16
CA CYS A 52 16.92 -15.90 5.92
C CYS A 52 17.25 -16.84 7.09
N ASN A 53 16.58 -17.99 7.13
CA ASN A 53 17.27 -19.22 7.44
C ASN A 53 18.28 -19.38 6.30
N CYS A 54 19.38 -18.62 6.38
CA CYS A 54 20.65 -19.17 5.97
C CYS A 54 20.69 -20.50 6.70
N PHE A 55 20.48 -21.58 5.96
CA PHE A 55 20.93 -22.88 6.41
C PHE A 55 22.37 -22.65 6.84
N GLU A 56 22.58 -22.48 8.15
CA GLU A 56 23.75 -23.01 8.78
C GLU A 56 23.70 -24.47 8.36
N VAL A 57 24.38 -24.76 7.25
CA VAL A 57 24.73 -26.10 6.83
C VAL A 57 25.50 -26.60 8.03
N ASP A 58 24.78 -27.26 8.93
CA ASP A 58 25.32 -27.79 10.16
C ASP A 58 26.22 -28.94 9.75
N LEU A 59 27.44 -28.55 9.40
CA LEU A 59 28.56 -29.42 9.11
C LEU A 59 28.80 -30.38 10.28
N SER A 60 28.28 -30.06 11.48
CA SER A 60 28.30 -30.93 12.65
C SER A 60 27.37 -32.12 12.47
N LEU A 61 26.19 -31.97 11.87
CA LEU A 61 25.24 -33.08 11.70
C LEU A 61 25.70 -34.09 10.65
N THR A 62 26.35 -33.63 9.59
CA THR A 62 26.97 -34.53 8.60
C THR A 62 28.24 -35.19 9.14
N LEU A 63 29.05 -34.48 9.93
CA LEU A 63 30.22 -35.05 10.59
C LEU A 63 29.84 -36.06 11.68
N GLU A 64 28.77 -35.78 12.43
CA GLU A 64 28.20 -36.69 13.44
C GLU A 64 27.51 -37.89 12.78
N PHE A 65 26.89 -37.73 11.61
CA PHE A 65 26.38 -38.85 10.80
C PHE A 65 27.50 -39.74 10.26
N ILE A 66 28.62 -39.16 9.79
CA ILE A 66 29.81 -39.94 9.39
C ILE A 66 30.42 -40.67 10.59
N ASN A 67 30.43 -40.04 11.77
CA ASN A 67 31.01 -40.63 12.98
C ASN A 67 30.11 -41.70 13.64
N ASN A 68 28.78 -41.60 13.46
CA ASN A 68 27.80 -42.47 14.13
C ASN A 68 27.13 -43.53 13.23
N SER A 69 27.21 -43.42 11.89
CA SER A 69 26.56 -44.35 10.96
C SER A 69 27.42 -45.57 10.59
N TYR A 70 28.74 -45.54 10.81
CA TYR A 70 29.64 -46.66 10.51
C TYR A 70 30.69 -46.86 11.62
N PRO A 71 30.40 -47.62 12.70
CA PRO A 71 31.44 -47.91 13.68
C PRO A 71 32.53 -48.86 13.15
N GLU A 72 32.29 -49.61 12.06
CA GLU A 72 33.07 -50.84 11.82
C GLU A 72 33.17 -51.34 10.36
N CYS A 73 33.09 -50.48 9.35
CA CYS A 73 33.47 -50.88 7.98
C CYS A 73 34.79 -50.17 7.60
N GLY A 74 35.86 -50.95 7.38
CA GLY A 74 37.09 -50.48 6.72
C GLY A 74 38.22 -49.96 7.60
N LYS A 75 38.12 -49.97 8.94
CA LYS A 75 39.20 -49.52 9.84
C LYS A 75 40.51 -50.34 9.81
N HIS A 76 40.56 -51.46 9.09
CA HIS A 76 41.74 -52.34 9.07
C HIS A 76 42.64 -52.16 7.85
N ASP A 77 42.24 -51.37 6.85
CA ASP A 77 43.04 -51.16 5.65
C ASP A 77 43.12 -49.65 5.32
N PRO A 78 44.31 -49.02 5.41
CA PRO A 78 44.44 -47.57 5.24
C PRO A 78 44.10 -47.10 3.81
N GLU A 79 44.29 -47.95 2.80
CA GLU A 79 44.08 -47.62 1.39
C GLU A 79 42.60 -47.34 1.07
N ILE A 80 41.69 -48.17 1.61
CA ILE A 80 40.24 -48.03 1.39
C ILE A 80 39.63 -46.80 2.09
N SER A 81 40.27 -46.32 3.16
CA SER A 81 39.83 -45.12 3.87
C SER A 81 40.21 -43.84 3.11
N GLU A 82 41.34 -43.85 2.41
CA GLU A 82 41.83 -42.71 1.63
C GLU A 82 40.98 -42.50 0.36
N GLU A 83 40.65 -43.58 -0.36
CA GLU A 83 39.77 -43.51 -1.54
C GLU A 83 38.34 -43.06 -1.19
N MET A 84 37.81 -43.50 -0.05
CA MET A 84 36.48 -43.08 0.41
C MET A 84 36.47 -41.59 0.77
N ASN A 85 37.49 -41.10 1.49
CA ASN A 85 37.61 -39.69 1.84
C ASN A 85 37.76 -38.79 0.60
N LYS A 86 38.46 -39.27 -0.44
CA LYS A 86 38.55 -38.56 -1.72
C LYS A 86 37.19 -38.44 -2.41
N GLY A 87 36.38 -39.51 -2.40
CA GLY A 87 35.01 -39.47 -2.92
C GLY A 87 34.11 -38.51 -2.15
N VAL A 88 34.22 -38.48 -0.83
CA VAL A 88 33.48 -37.52 0.03
C VAL A 88 33.91 -36.08 -0.27
N ALA A 89 35.22 -35.83 -0.43
CA ALA A 89 35.72 -34.50 -0.76
C ALA A 89 35.23 -34.00 -2.13
N ASP A 90 35.18 -34.88 -3.13
CA ASP A 90 34.68 -34.55 -4.47
C ASP A 90 33.19 -34.18 -4.45
N LEU A 91 32.37 -35.00 -3.78
CA LEU A 91 30.93 -34.74 -3.63
C LEU A 91 30.64 -33.42 -2.89
N ILE A 92 31.38 -33.13 -1.81
CA ILE A 92 31.21 -31.86 -1.08
C ILE A 92 31.60 -30.68 -1.98
N SER A 93 32.65 -30.82 -2.80
CA SER A 93 33.09 -29.75 -3.70
C SER A 93 32.05 -29.45 -4.79
N GLU A 94 31.39 -30.48 -5.33
CA GLU A 94 30.31 -30.34 -6.31
C GLU A 94 29.07 -29.66 -5.68
N GLU A 95 28.68 -30.08 -4.48
CA GLU A 95 27.55 -29.46 -3.76
C GLU A 95 27.82 -27.97 -3.46
N ILE A 96 29.05 -27.61 -3.05
CA ILE A 96 29.43 -26.21 -2.82
C ILE A 96 29.37 -25.40 -4.14
N ASP A 97 29.83 -25.94 -5.27
CA ASP A 97 29.74 -25.24 -6.57
C ASP A 97 28.28 -25.04 -7.01
N LEU A 98 27.46 -26.08 -6.85
CA LEU A 98 26.02 -26.02 -7.15
C LEU A 98 25.33 -24.96 -6.29
N GLN A 99 25.55 -24.96 -4.98
CA GLN A 99 24.98 -23.95 -4.08
C GLN A 99 25.43 -22.54 -4.44
N LYS A 100 26.70 -22.34 -4.79
CA LYS A 100 27.23 -21.05 -5.23
C LYS A 100 26.54 -20.56 -6.51
N ARG A 101 26.33 -21.45 -7.48
CA ARG A 101 25.65 -21.11 -8.74
C ARG A 101 24.20 -20.72 -8.51
N VAL A 102 23.45 -21.54 -7.76
CA VAL A 102 22.05 -21.28 -7.42
C VAL A 102 21.92 -19.98 -6.62
N ALA A 103 22.80 -19.75 -5.64
CA ALA A 103 22.81 -18.51 -4.86
C ALA A 103 23.06 -17.28 -5.74
N ASN A 104 23.99 -17.36 -6.71
CA ASN A 104 24.24 -16.23 -7.62
C ASN A 104 23.05 -15.96 -8.56
N GLU A 105 22.50 -17.00 -9.18
CA GLU A 105 21.37 -16.87 -10.11
C GLU A 105 20.11 -16.33 -9.40
N THR A 106 19.78 -16.86 -8.21
CA THR A 106 18.65 -16.38 -7.43
C THR A 106 18.82 -14.93 -6.99
N LEU A 107 20.04 -14.52 -6.64
CA LEU A 107 20.36 -13.15 -6.27
C LEU A 107 20.28 -12.20 -7.48
N GLU A 108 20.74 -12.61 -8.66
CA GLU A 108 20.59 -11.83 -9.91
C GLU A 108 19.11 -11.68 -10.28
N GLN A 109 18.33 -12.77 -10.24
CA GLN A 109 16.90 -12.75 -10.48
C GLN A 109 16.18 -11.81 -9.51
N THR A 110 16.51 -11.90 -8.22
CA THR A 110 15.91 -11.04 -7.18
C THR A 110 16.24 -9.57 -7.41
N ARG A 111 17.49 -9.25 -7.76
CA ARG A 111 17.89 -7.87 -8.10
C ARG A 111 17.11 -7.34 -9.31
N ASN A 112 16.94 -8.16 -10.35
CA ASN A 112 16.16 -7.78 -11.53
C ASN A 112 14.67 -7.56 -11.21
N LEU A 113 14.11 -8.41 -10.35
CA LEU A 113 12.72 -8.26 -9.89
C LEU A 113 12.53 -6.99 -9.05
N VAL A 114 13.43 -6.72 -8.09
CA VAL A 114 13.37 -5.52 -7.23
C VAL A 114 13.53 -4.25 -8.04
N THR A 115 14.48 -4.21 -8.99
CA THR A 115 14.68 -3.04 -9.85
C THR A 115 13.46 -2.79 -10.75
N THR A 116 12.84 -3.84 -11.26
CA THR A 116 11.60 -3.74 -12.05
C THR A 116 10.42 -3.27 -11.21
N ALA A 117 10.23 -3.82 -10.01
CA ALA A 117 9.20 -3.38 -9.08
C ALA A 117 9.36 -1.89 -8.73
N ARG A 118 10.58 -1.44 -8.42
CA ARG A 118 10.87 -0.02 -8.17
C ARG A 118 10.59 0.87 -9.38
N ARG A 119 10.94 0.42 -10.59
CA ARG A 119 10.64 1.17 -11.82
C ARG A 119 9.13 1.39 -11.96
N ILE A 120 8.35 0.32 -11.78
CA ILE A 120 6.89 0.36 -11.89
C ILE A 120 6.30 1.28 -10.79
N SER A 121 6.78 1.18 -9.55
CA SER A 121 6.30 2.06 -8.47
C SER A 121 6.56 3.54 -8.73
N LEU A 122 7.75 3.87 -9.27
CA LEU A 122 8.09 5.25 -9.64
C LEU A 122 7.21 5.74 -10.79
N GLN A 123 6.94 4.89 -11.79
CA GLN A 123 6.02 5.24 -12.87
C GLN A 123 4.63 5.59 -12.32
N TYR A 124 4.06 4.77 -11.45
CA TYR A 124 2.78 5.07 -10.81
C TYR A 124 2.81 6.37 -10.00
N GLN A 125 3.89 6.62 -9.25
CA GLN A 125 4.03 7.87 -8.52
C GLN A 125 4.01 9.09 -9.46
N THR A 126 4.71 9.02 -10.59
CA THR A 126 4.73 10.11 -11.56
C THR A 126 3.37 10.31 -12.25
N GLU A 127 2.66 9.24 -12.59
CA GLU A 127 1.31 9.33 -13.17
C GLU A 127 0.29 9.87 -12.16
N ALA A 128 0.39 9.48 -10.89
CA ALA A 128 -0.43 10.05 -9.82
C ALA A 128 -0.21 11.55 -9.66
N GLN A 129 1.05 12.02 -9.73
CA GLN A 129 1.36 13.45 -9.70
C GLN A 129 0.79 14.20 -10.90
N LYS A 130 0.87 13.63 -12.10
CA LYS A 130 0.26 14.22 -13.31
C LYS A 130 -1.27 14.32 -13.18
N CYS A 131 -1.91 13.27 -12.68
CA CYS A 131 -3.35 13.27 -12.43
C CYS A 131 -3.74 14.38 -11.44
N SER A 132 -3.02 14.50 -10.32
CA SER A 132 -3.24 15.56 -9.33
C SER A 132 -3.15 16.96 -9.96
N ALA A 133 -2.10 17.23 -10.74
CA ALA A 133 -1.93 18.52 -11.41
C ALA A 133 -3.05 18.81 -12.42
N HIS A 134 -3.52 17.79 -13.15
CA HIS A 134 -4.64 17.93 -14.09
C HIS A 134 -5.95 18.20 -13.36
N THR A 135 -6.22 17.49 -12.26
CA THR A 135 -7.41 17.69 -11.43
C THR A 135 -7.44 19.10 -10.86
N GLU A 136 -6.33 19.60 -10.31
CA GLU A 136 -6.23 20.98 -9.82
C GLU A 136 -6.55 22.00 -10.93
N THR A 137 -6.04 21.78 -12.14
CA THR A 137 -6.30 22.67 -13.28
C THR A 137 -7.77 22.62 -13.71
N CYS A 138 -8.38 21.43 -13.73
CA CYS A 138 -9.78 21.23 -14.05
C CYS A 138 -10.69 21.93 -13.03
N GLU A 139 -10.42 21.76 -11.74
CA GLU A 139 -11.17 22.39 -10.65
C GLU A 139 -11.05 23.92 -10.68
N ALA A 140 -9.85 24.46 -10.94
CA ALA A 140 -9.67 25.91 -11.12
C ALA A 140 -10.43 26.44 -12.36
N GLY A 141 -10.56 25.62 -13.40
CA GLY A 141 -11.40 25.91 -14.57
C GLY A 141 -12.88 25.95 -14.20
N ARG A 142 -13.35 24.96 -13.44
CA ARG A 142 -14.73 24.88 -12.94
C ARG A 142 -15.07 26.08 -12.07
N GLU A 143 -14.22 26.45 -11.11
CA GLU A 143 -14.44 27.60 -10.22
C GLU A 143 -14.55 28.91 -11.02
N ARG A 144 -13.68 29.12 -12.02
CA ARG A 144 -13.75 30.30 -12.88
C ARG A 144 -15.04 30.34 -13.71
N ALA A 145 -15.47 29.19 -14.24
CA ALA A 145 -16.72 29.09 -15.00
C ALA A 145 -17.94 29.35 -14.12
N GLU A 146 -17.97 28.83 -12.89
CA GLU A 146 -19.02 29.09 -11.91
C GLU A 146 -19.10 30.57 -11.54
N ALA A 147 -17.95 31.21 -11.30
CA ALA A 147 -17.88 32.64 -11.02
C ALA A 147 -18.44 33.49 -12.18
N GLY A 148 -18.02 33.22 -13.42
CA GLY A 148 -18.53 33.92 -14.61
C GLY A 148 -20.03 33.70 -14.81
N LEU A 149 -20.51 32.47 -14.58
CA LEU A 149 -21.93 32.14 -14.70
C LEU A 149 -22.79 32.91 -13.69
N VAL A 150 -22.30 33.13 -12.47
CA VAL A 150 -22.98 33.95 -11.46
C VAL A 150 -23.10 35.41 -11.91
N GLU A 151 -22.06 35.97 -12.53
CA GLU A 151 -22.09 37.34 -13.07
C GLU A 151 -23.08 37.48 -14.23
N GLU A 152 -23.04 36.55 -15.19
CA GLU A 152 -23.97 36.53 -16.34
C GLU A 152 -25.43 36.37 -15.90
N ARG A 153 -25.71 35.54 -14.88
CA ARG A 153 -27.06 35.42 -14.31
C ARG A 153 -27.56 36.72 -13.70
N LYS A 154 -26.69 37.47 -13.00
CA LYS A 154 -27.06 38.77 -12.44
C LYS A 154 -27.40 39.77 -13.54
N LEU A 155 -26.58 39.83 -14.60
CA LEU A 155 -26.86 40.68 -15.75
C LEU A 155 -28.18 40.26 -16.42
N THR A 156 -28.37 38.98 -16.66
CA THR A 156 -29.57 38.44 -17.30
C THR A 156 -30.82 38.79 -16.50
N ALA A 157 -30.80 38.67 -15.16
CA ALA A 157 -31.91 39.07 -14.31
C ALA A 157 -32.24 40.57 -14.41
N LEU A 158 -31.23 41.44 -14.54
CA LEU A 158 -31.46 42.88 -14.77
C LEU A 158 -32.08 43.16 -16.14
N TRP A 159 -31.63 42.46 -17.18
CA TRP A 159 -32.21 42.56 -18.52
C TRP A 159 -33.65 42.05 -18.57
N GLU A 160 -33.93 40.95 -17.87
CA GLU A 160 -35.27 40.39 -17.72
C GLU A 160 -36.21 41.39 -17.04
N GLN A 161 -35.81 41.97 -15.90
CA GLN A 161 -36.62 42.99 -15.22
C GLN A 161 -36.92 44.18 -16.13
N ARG A 162 -35.92 44.69 -16.85
CA ARG A 162 -36.13 45.80 -17.79
C ARG A 162 -37.07 45.43 -18.95
N ALA A 163 -36.99 44.20 -19.45
CA ALA A 163 -37.90 43.73 -20.49
C ALA A 163 -39.35 43.70 -19.97
N LEU A 164 -39.57 43.25 -18.72
CA LEU A 164 -40.88 43.26 -18.08
C LEU A 164 -41.43 44.69 -17.90
N GLU A 165 -40.60 45.65 -17.46
CA GLU A 165 -40.99 47.07 -17.37
C GLU A 165 -41.43 47.66 -18.72
N LEU A 166 -40.85 47.18 -19.82
CA LEU A 166 -41.20 47.58 -21.18
C LEU A 166 -42.39 46.78 -21.76
N GLY A 167 -43.02 45.92 -20.96
CA GLY A 167 -44.21 45.15 -21.35
C GLY A 167 -43.93 43.83 -22.10
N TRP A 168 -42.70 43.31 -22.09
CA TRP A 168 -42.30 42.12 -22.86
C TRP A 168 -42.68 40.77 -22.21
N GLY A 169 -43.54 40.71 -21.18
CA GLY A 169 -43.80 39.48 -20.41
C GLY A 169 -45.26 39.14 -20.05
N GLU A 170 -46.25 39.91 -20.48
CA GLU A 170 -47.66 39.68 -20.10
C GLU A 170 -48.26 38.38 -20.67
N ASN A 171 -47.59 37.75 -21.63
CA ASN A 171 -48.02 36.56 -22.36
C ASN A 171 -47.24 35.26 -22.01
N ILE A 172 -46.20 35.31 -21.17
CA ILE A 172 -45.37 34.13 -20.84
C ILE A 172 -46.00 33.28 -19.72
N THR A 173 -46.72 33.90 -18.77
CA THR A 173 -47.38 33.19 -17.66
C THR A 173 -48.50 32.25 -18.12
N TYR A 174 -49.10 32.49 -19.30
CA TYR A 174 -50.10 31.60 -19.89
C TYR A 174 -49.48 30.38 -20.59
N ALA A 175 -48.24 30.50 -21.08
CA ALA A 175 -47.51 29.43 -21.77
C ALA A 175 -46.71 28.54 -20.81
N ASP A 176 -46.10 29.11 -19.76
CA ASP A 176 -45.27 28.37 -18.80
C ASP A 176 -46.09 27.39 -17.95
N ASN A 177 -47.31 27.77 -17.55
CA ASN A 177 -48.23 26.88 -16.83
C ASN A 177 -48.64 25.66 -17.67
N ASN A 178 -48.77 25.81 -18.99
CA ASN A 178 -49.08 24.72 -19.91
C ASN A 178 -47.85 23.83 -20.21
N THR A 179 -46.64 24.41 -20.16
CA THR A 179 -45.38 23.72 -20.45
C THR A 179 -44.89 22.92 -19.23
N ILE A 180 -45.03 23.44 -18.01
CA ILE A 180 -44.76 22.70 -16.77
C ILE A 180 -45.73 21.52 -16.60
N HIS A 181 -47.01 21.68 -16.99
CA HIS A 181 -48.00 20.60 -16.94
C HIS A 181 -47.72 19.49 -17.98
N SER A 182 -47.02 19.80 -19.08
CA SER A 182 -46.60 18.81 -20.08
C SER A 182 -45.28 18.13 -19.74
N LEU A 183 -44.29 18.84 -19.17
CA LEU A 183 -43.02 18.25 -18.70
C LEU A 183 -43.19 17.31 -17.49
N LYS A 184 -44.15 17.58 -16.59
CA LYS A 184 -44.51 16.63 -15.51
C LYS A 184 -45.12 15.33 -16.03
N LYS A 185 -45.61 15.29 -17.27
CA LYS A 185 -46.27 14.11 -17.85
C LYS A 185 -45.28 13.18 -18.57
N THR A 186 -44.06 13.63 -18.86
CA THR A 186 -43.09 12.90 -19.72
C THR A 186 -41.86 12.37 -19.00
N ASN A 187 -41.77 12.45 -17.67
CA ASN A 187 -40.61 11.92 -16.94
C ASN A 187 -40.97 10.71 -16.03
N PRO A 188 -41.06 9.49 -16.59
CA PRO A 188 -40.87 8.29 -15.82
C PRO A 188 -39.37 7.94 -15.77
N ILE A 189 -38.79 8.11 -14.59
CA ILE A 189 -37.73 7.26 -14.03
C ILE A 189 -36.36 7.30 -14.73
N GLY A 190 -35.39 7.83 -14.00
CA GLY A 190 -33.98 7.83 -14.39
C GLY A 190 -33.35 6.43 -14.41
N GLU A 191 -32.42 6.26 -15.34
CA GLU A 191 -31.44 5.19 -15.33
C GLU A 191 -30.08 5.83 -15.62
N VAL A 192 -29.35 6.12 -14.54
CA VAL A 192 -27.92 6.47 -14.58
C VAL A 192 -27.18 5.13 -14.65
N ARG A 193 -26.68 4.79 -15.84
CA ARG A 193 -25.81 3.64 -16.04
C ARG A 193 -24.37 4.07 -15.73
N HIS A 194 -23.82 3.49 -14.65
CA HIS A 194 -22.38 3.41 -14.40
C HIS A 194 -21.72 2.44 -15.39
#